data_AF-A0A0B0EJ05-F1
#
_entry.id   AF-A0A0B0EJ05-F1
#
_cell.length_a   1.000
_cell.length_b   1.000
_cell.length_c   1.000
_cell.angle_alpha   90.00
_cell.angle_beta   90.00
_cell.angle_gamma   90.00
#
_symmetry.space_group_name_H-M   'P 1'
#
loop_
_entity.id
_entity.type
_entity.pdbx_description
1 polymer ?
#
loop_
_entity_poly.entity_id
_entity_poly.type
_entity_poly.pdbx_seq_one_letter_code
_entity_poly.pdbx_strand_id
1 'polypeptide(L)'
;MACAARRKIESSDNWRSLFYDFLDTRLDKIEEEYPMADLGEISKAVFQEKAEILGQLVLGLIERKFGHLLNQQNCDCPGCGKSMQRQGKLSRTIQTLAGQFELTRPYFYCRACRLGCYPLDEALGLSESSKQYDVQDVEAWLSSETAYETASETYERITGVKLSEHHMHETTNTIGQEVGILDVCPSKEEIEKKIK
;
A
#
# COMPACT_ATOMS: atom_id res chain seq x y z
N MET A 1 3.07 18.01 41.08
CA MET A 1 1.98 17.90 40.08
C MET A 1 2.47 18.49 38.78
N ALA A 2 2.80 17.63 37.81
CA ALA A 2 3.47 18.00 36.57
C ALA A 2 2.45 18.51 35.55
N CYS A 3 2.60 19.77 35.13
CA CYS A 3 1.88 20.33 33.99
C CYS A 3 2.67 19.96 32.73
N ALA A 4 2.32 18.84 32.10
CA ALA A 4 2.91 18.43 30.83
C ALA A 4 2.45 19.39 29.73
N ALA A 5 3.34 20.33 29.39
CA ALA A 5 3.20 21.16 28.22
C ALA A 5 3.14 20.26 26.98
N ARG A 6 1.95 20.13 26.39
CA ARG A 6 1.77 19.61 25.03
C ARG A 6 2.65 20.47 24.12
N ARG A 7 3.76 19.92 23.63
CA ARG A 7 4.51 20.49 22.51
C ARG A 7 3.51 20.62 21.35
N LYS A 8 3.20 21.86 20.96
CA LYS A 8 2.51 22.17 19.70
C LYS A 8 3.28 21.45 18.58
N ILE A 9 2.62 20.51 17.93
CA ILE A 9 3.14 19.88 16.72
C ILE A 9 2.88 20.86 15.59
N GLU A 10 3.72 21.89 15.46
CA GLU A 10 3.75 22.80 14.32
C GLU A 10 4.29 22.04 13.09
N SER A 11 3.39 21.27 12.49
CA SER A 11 3.51 20.56 11.21
C SER A 11 2.17 19.89 10.82
N SER A 12 1.13 19.97 11.66
CA SER A 12 -0.13 19.24 11.45
C SER A 12 -1.04 19.73 10.33
N ASP A 13 -0.80 20.95 9.85
CA ASP A 13 -1.80 21.64 9.02
C ASP A 13 -1.45 21.60 7.53
N ASN A 14 -0.19 21.27 7.18
CA ASN A 14 0.23 21.26 5.78
C ASN A 14 -0.44 20.14 4.96
N TRP A 15 -0.43 18.90 5.46
CA TRP A 15 -0.94 17.76 4.69
C TRP A 15 -2.46 17.84 4.46
N ARG A 16 -3.22 18.41 5.40
CA ARG A 16 -4.67 18.58 5.24
C ARG A 16 -5.01 19.60 4.17
N SER A 17 -4.31 20.75 4.16
CA SER A 17 -4.48 21.75 3.10
C SER A 17 -4.15 21.13 1.74
N LEU A 18 -3.00 20.47 1.62
CA LEU A 18 -2.61 19.80 0.38
C LEU A 18 -3.63 18.74 -0.07
N PHE A 19 -4.21 17.98 0.87
CA PHE A 19 -5.26 17.03 0.56
C PHE A 19 -6.56 17.72 0.12
N TYR A 20 -6.96 18.81 0.76
CA TYR A 20 -8.15 19.56 0.37
C TYR A 20 -7.99 20.21 -0.99
N ASP A 21 -6.83 20.81 -1.27
CA ASP A 21 -6.53 21.40 -2.60
C ASP A 21 -6.57 20.31 -3.69
N PHE A 22 -6.01 19.13 -3.39
CA PHE A 22 -6.07 17.97 -4.28
C PHE A 22 -7.51 17.47 -4.48
N LEU A 23 -8.28 17.36 -3.39
CA LEU A 23 -9.67 16.91 -3.43
C LEU A 23 -10.53 17.88 -4.24
N ASP A 24 -10.37 19.18 -4.05
CA ASP A 24 -11.07 20.23 -4.79
C ASP A 24 -10.83 20.07 -6.30
N THR A 25 -9.55 19.94 -6.70
CA THR A 25 -9.16 19.67 -8.10
C THR A 25 -9.78 18.38 -8.64
N ARG A 26 -9.90 17.33 -7.81
CA ARG A 26 -10.53 16.06 -8.21
C ARG A 26 -12.04 16.16 -8.31
N LEU A 27 -12.69 16.96 -7.47
CA LEU A 27 -14.13 17.23 -7.54
C LEU A 27 -14.46 18.00 -8.83
N ASP A 28 -13.70 19.05 -9.16
CA ASP A 28 -13.85 19.77 -10.43
C ASP A 28 -13.77 18.81 -11.63
N LYS A 29 -12.76 17.93 -11.63
CA LYS A 29 -12.62 16.88 -12.66
C LYS A 29 -13.84 15.97 -12.73
N ILE A 30 -14.38 15.51 -11.59
CA ILE A 30 -15.58 14.67 -11.56
C ILE A 30 -16.77 15.39 -12.20
N GLU A 31 -16.95 16.66 -11.87
CA GLU A 31 -18.05 17.47 -12.38
C GLU A 31 -17.94 17.79 -13.88
N GLU A 32 -16.72 17.98 -14.38
CA GLU A 32 -16.46 18.33 -15.78
C GLU A 32 -16.41 17.13 -16.74
N GLU A 33 -15.83 16.01 -16.31
CA GLU A 33 -15.49 14.89 -17.21
C GLU A 33 -16.54 13.77 -17.24
N TYR A 34 -17.43 13.70 -16.23
CA TYR A 34 -18.37 12.59 -16.10
C TYR A 34 -19.83 13.04 -16.20
N PRO A 35 -20.69 12.24 -16.86
CA PRO A 35 -22.13 12.47 -16.80
C PRO A 35 -22.64 12.22 -15.38
N MET A 36 -23.64 13.00 -14.95
CA MET A 36 -24.23 12.94 -13.61
C MET A 36 -25.76 13.08 -13.65
N ALA A 37 -26.41 12.46 -14.66
CA ALA A 37 -27.85 12.59 -14.87
C ALA A 37 -28.67 11.82 -13.81
N ASP A 38 -28.11 10.76 -13.24
CA ASP A 38 -28.73 9.97 -12.18
C ASP A 38 -27.72 9.47 -11.13
N LEU A 39 -28.23 8.81 -10.09
CA LEU A 39 -27.41 8.26 -9.01
C LEU A 39 -26.38 7.23 -9.49
N GLY A 40 -26.71 6.44 -10.52
CA GLY A 40 -25.82 5.41 -11.05
C GLY A 40 -24.60 6.04 -11.72
N GLU A 41 -24.82 7.08 -12.51
CA GLU A 41 -23.75 7.85 -13.15
C GLU A 41 -22.87 8.58 -12.12
N ILE A 42 -23.48 9.25 -11.13
CA ILE A 42 -22.75 9.90 -10.03
C ILE A 42 -21.89 8.88 -9.28
N SER A 43 -22.48 7.73 -8.91
CA SER A 43 -21.75 6.68 -8.19
C SER A 43 -20.60 6.13 -9.02
N LYS A 44 -20.76 5.99 -10.34
CA LYS A 44 -19.71 5.50 -11.24
C LYS A 44 -18.55 6.49 -11.33
N ALA A 45 -18.84 7.79 -11.46
CA ALA A 45 -17.83 8.84 -11.50
C ALA A 45 -16.97 8.85 -10.24
N VAL A 46 -17.62 8.85 -9.06
CA VAL A 46 -16.91 8.75 -7.76
C VAL A 46 -16.11 7.44 -7.69
N PHE A 47 -16.67 6.32 -8.14
CA PHE A 47 -15.99 5.03 -8.10
C PHE A 47 -14.73 4.99 -8.97
N GLN A 48 -14.71 5.71 -10.10
CA GLN A 48 -13.55 5.80 -10.99
C GLN A 48 -12.42 6.64 -10.38
N GLU A 49 -12.74 7.68 -9.62
CA GLU A 49 -11.74 8.57 -9.00
C GLU A 49 -11.34 8.15 -7.57
N LYS A 50 -12.13 7.28 -6.91
CA LYS A 50 -11.93 6.93 -5.49
C LYS A 50 -10.52 6.46 -5.17
N ALA A 51 -9.88 5.72 -6.07
CA ALA A 51 -8.58 5.11 -5.83
C ALA A 51 -7.48 6.16 -5.64
N GLU A 52 -7.53 7.27 -6.38
CA GLU A 52 -6.58 8.37 -6.23
C GLU A 52 -6.91 9.23 -5.00
N ILE A 53 -8.20 9.53 -4.78
CA ILE A 53 -8.67 10.32 -3.62
C ILE A 53 -8.27 9.65 -2.31
N LEU A 54 -8.61 8.38 -2.16
CA LEU A 54 -8.30 7.62 -0.96
C LEU A 54 -6.80 7.33 -0.85
N GLY A 55 -6.11 7.12 -1.98
CA GLY A 55 -4.65 6.99 -2.01
C GLY A 55 -3.95 8.23 -1.47
N GLN A 56 -4.37 9.43 -1.88
CA GLN A 56 -3.80 10.68 -1.40
C GLN A 56 -4.11 10.93 0.09
N LEU A 57 -5.29 10.53 0.56
CA LEU A 57 -5.62 10.54 1.98
C LEU A 57 -4.66 9.66 2.79
N VAL A 58 -4.38 8.44 2.32
CA VAL A 58 -3.40 7.53 2.95
C VAL A 58 -2.01 8.16 2.96
N LEU A 59 -1.56 8.73 1.84
CA LEU A 59 -0.26 9.41 1.76
C LEU A 59 -0.16 10.55 2.79
N GLY A 60 -1.17 11.40 2.90
CA GLY A 60 -1.20 12.48 3.89
C GLY A 60 -1.12 11.98 5.34
N LEU A 61 -1.75 10.85 5.65
CA LEU A 61 -1.63 10.19 6.96
C LEU A 61 -0.22 9.62 7.19
N ILE A 62 0.42 9.07 6.16
CA ILE A 62 1.82 8.63 6.22
C ILE A 62 2.73 9.84 6.48
N GLU A 63 2.58 10.94 5.76
CA GLU A 63 3.35 12.17 5.97
C GLU A 63 3.20 12.70 7.38
N ARG A 64 1.97 12.66 7.92
CA ARG A 64 1.67 13.09 9.27
C ARG A 64 2.34 12.22 10.33
N LYS A 65 2.27 10.90 10.19
CA LYS A 65 2.72 9.94 11.21
C LYS A 65 4.21 9.61 11.10
N PHE A 66 4.71 9.51 9.87
CA PHE A 66 6.07 9.08 9.53
C PHE A 66 6.92 10.20 8.91
N GLY A 67 6.49 11.46 9.02
CA GLY A 67 7.24 12.62 8.51
C GLY A 67 8.69 12.73 8.99
N HIS A 68 8.99 12.19 10.17
CA HIS A 68 10.36 12.10 10.69
C HIS A 68 11.25 11.16 9.86
N LEU A 69 10.71 10.05 9.35
CA LEU A 69 11.42 9.14 8.44
C LEU A 69 11.48 9.70 7.02
N LEU A 70 10.41 10.33 6.53
CA LEU A 70 10.39 10.97 5.21
C LEU A 70 11.43 12.10 5.05
N ASN A 71 11.77 12.76 6.16
CA ASN A 71 12.75 13.85 6.21
C ASN A 71 14.09 13.44 6.84
N GLN A 72 14.27 12.15 7.12
CA GLN A 72 15.48 11.61 7.75
C GLN A 72 16.71 11.93 6.91
N GLN A 73 17.74 12.49 7.54
CA GLN A 73 19.03 12.77 6.90
C GLN A 73 20.04 11.65 7.10
N ASN A 74 19.91 10.91 8.20
CA ASN A 74 20.88 9.89 8.63
C ASN A 74 20.19 8.64 9.13
N CYS A 75 20.75 7.47 8.83
CA CYS A 75 20.38 6.21 9.44
C CYS A 75 21.64 5.34 9.63
N ASP A 76 21.51 4.26 10.40
CA ASP A 76 22.59 3.29 10.55
C ASP A 76 22.44 2.16 9.53
N CYS A 77 23.56 1.63 9.06
CA CYS A 77 23.57 0.49 8.14
C CYS A 77 23.09 -0.77 8.87
N PRO A 78 22.06 -1.49 8.38
CA PRO A 78 21.56 -2.68 9.07
C PRO A 78 22.58 -3.84 9.06
N GLY A 79 23.56 -3.83 8.13
CA GLY A 79 24.61 -4.86 8.08
C GLY A 79 25.80 -4.60 9.00
N CYS A 80 26.27 -3.35 9.14
CA CYS A 80 27.50 -3.05 9.90
C CYS A 80 27.36 -1.97 10.98
N GLY A 81 26.16 -1.41 11.18
CA GLY A 81 25.87 -0.39 12.19
C GLY A 81 26.50 0.99 11.93
N LYS A 82 27.25 1.17 10.83
CA LYS A 82 27.85 2.47 10.51
C LYS A 82 26.79 3.48 10.08
N SER A 83 26.89 4.71 10.59
CA SER A 83 26.04 5.82 10.14
C SER A 83 26.24 6.13 8.66
N MET A 84 25.11 6.35 7.97
CA MET A 84 24.99 6.69 6.57
C MET A 84 24.20 7.98 6.41
N GLN A 85 24.62 8.79 5.45
CA GLN A 85 23.92 10.00 5.03
C GLN A 85 22.97 9.67 3.88
N ARG A 86 21.82 10.35 3.83
CA ARG A 86 20.85 10.27 2.74
C ARG A 86 21.52 10.63 1.41
N GLN A 87 21.36 9.75 0.42
CA GLN A 87 21.91 9.94 -0.94
C GLN A 87 20.92 10.65 -1.88
N GLY A 88 19.62 10.65 -1.54
CA GLY A 88 18.58 11.29 -2.33
C GLY A 88 17.20 10.89 -1.83
N LYS A 89 16.16 11.23 -2.61
CA LYS A 89 14.82 10.65 -2.46
C LYS A 89 14.47 9.88 -3.73
N LEU A 90 13.84 8.72 -3.57
CA LEU A 90 13.34 7.90 -4.65
C LEU A 90 11.83 7.72 -4.49
N SER A 91 11.12 7.71 -5.62
CA SER A 91 9.68 7.51 -5.67
C SER A 91 9.34 6.09 -6.07
N ARG A 92 8.16 5.63 -5.64
CA ARG A 92 7.59 4.34 -6.04
C ARG A 92 6.08 4.43 -5.92
N THR A 93 5.38 3.86 -6.90
CA THR A 93 3.93 3.64 -6.84
C THR A 93 3.59 2.58 -5.80
N ILE A 94 2.70 2.93 -4.87
CA ILE A 94 2.13 2.03 -3.88
C ILE A 94 0.65 1.82 -4.23
N GLN A 95 0.23 0.56 -4.29
CA GLN A 95 -1.14 0.16 -4.55
C GLN A 95 -1.65 -0.68 -3.37
N THR A 96 -2.70 -0.17 -2.73
CA THR A 96 -3.43 -0.82 -1.63
C THR A 96 -4.89 -1.01 -2.06
N LEU A 97 -5.68 -1.77 -1.33
CA LEU A 97 -7.13 -1.85 -1.54
C LEU A 97 -7.82 -0.50 -1.30
N ALA A 98 -7.26 0.34 -0.44
CA ALA A 98 -7.78 1.68 -0.17
C ALA A 98 -7.58 2.62 -1.37
N GLY A 99 -6.48 2.47 -2.11
CA GLY A 99 -6.13 3.35 -3.22
C GLY A 99 -4.68 3.26 -3.64
N GLN A 100 -4.30 4.11 -4.60
CA GLN A 100 -2.96 4.19 -5.16
C GLN A 100 -2.34 5.58 -4.97
N PHE A 101 -1.04 5.63 -4.69
CA PHE A 101 -0.30 6.88 -4.52
C PHE A 101 1.19 6.72 -4.80
N GLU A 102 1.87 7.82 -5.10
CA GLU A 102 3.33 7.86 -5.25
C GLU A 102 4.00 8.17 -3.90
N LEU A 103 4.87 7.26 -3.43
CA LEU A 103 5.62 7.44 -2.18
C LEU A 103 7.07 7.85 -2.47
N THR A 104 7.37 9.13 -2.25
CA THR A 104 8.74 9.68 -2.34
C THR A 104 9.44 9.62 -0.98
N ARG A 105 10.50 8.82 -0.89
CA ARG A 105 11.16 8.49 0.39
C ARG A 105 12.68 8.54 0.31
N PRO A 106 13.39 8.79 1.42
CA PRO A 106 14.84 8.91 1.41
C PRO A 106 15.54 7.58 1.14
N TYR A 107 16.60 7.63 0.33
CA TYR A 107 17.45 6.49 0.01
C TYR A 107 18.80 6.61 0.71
N PHE A 108 19.25 5.52 1.33
CA PHE A 108 20.54 5.42 2.00
C PHE A 108 21.35 4.27 1.40
N TYR A 109 22.67 4.44 1.33
CA TYR A 109 23.55 3.44 0.75
C TYR A 109 24.84 3.29 1.55
N CYS A 110 25.13 2.05 1.97
CA CYS A 110 26.37 1.71 2.64
C CYS A 110 27.43 1.31 1.62
N ARG A 111 28.50 2.09 1.48
CA ARG A 111 29.61 1.70 0.59
C ARG A 111 30.38 0.46 1.06
N ALA A 112 30.44 0.22 2.38
CA ALA A 112 31.15 -0.92 2.95
C ALA A 112 30.40 -2.24 2.73
N CYS A 113 29.08 -2.25 2.99
CA CYS A 113 28.23 -3.44 2.80
C CYS A 113 27.64 -3.56 1.40
N ARG A 114 27.76 -2.50 0.58
CA ARG A 114 27.10 -2.36 -0.74
C ARG A 114 25.58 -2.54 -0.68
N LEU A 115 24.97 -2.11 0.41
CA LEU A 115 23.54 -2.30 0.71
C LEU A 115 22.81 -0.95 0.62
N GLY A 116 21.71 -0.92 -0.12
CA GLY A 116 20.74 0.17 -0.10
C GLY A 116 19.63 -0.12 0.91
N CYS A 117 19.13 0.91 1.60
CA CYS A 117 18.01 0.75 2.52
C CYS A 117 17.07 1.96 2.55
N TYR A 118 15.83 1.68 2.94
CA TYR A 118 14.73 2.64 3.07
C TYR A 118 14.08 2.42 4.44
N PRO A 119 14.52 3.12 5.51
CA PRO A 119 13.96 2.93 6.85
C PRO A 119 12.44 3.12 6.93
N LEU A 120 11.87 3.93 6.03
CA LEU A 120 10.43 4.10 5.93
C LEU A 120 9.70 2.82 5.48
N ASP A 121 10.30 2.03 4.59
CA ASP A 121 9.65 0.83 4.01
C ASP A 121 9.45 -0.22 5.11
N GLU A 122 10.46 -0.40 5.96
CA GLU A 122 10.39 -1.27 7.13
C GLU A 122 9.36 -0.77 8.15
N ALA A 123 9.35 0.54 8.45
CA ALA A 123 8.41 1.12 9.40
C ALA A 123 6.94 1.06 8.94
N LEU A 124 6.71 1.05 7.62
CA LEU A 124 5.38 0.90 7.01
C LEU A 124 5.02 -0.57 6.75
N GLY A 125 5.98 -1.49 6.80
CA GLY A 125 5.78 -2.89 6.42
C GLY A 125 5.44 -3.05 4.94
N LEU A 126 6.10 -2.29 4.05
CA LEU A 126 5.82 -2.35 2.62
C LEU A 126 6.28 -3.68 2.03
N SER A 127 5.50 -4.18 1.07
CA SER A 127 5.94 -5.32 0.24
C SER A 127 7.00 -4.89 -0.78
N GLU A 128 7.73 -5.86 -1.32
CA GLU A 128 8.69 -5.65 -2.42
C GLU A 128 8.02 -5.36 -3.77
N SER A 129 6.71 -5.64 -3.89
CA SER A 129 5.87 -5.31 -5.06
C SER A 129 5.13 -3.98 -4.89
N SER A 130 4.78 -3.32 -6.00
CA SER A 130 3.92 -2.13 -5.96
C SER A 130 2.57 -2.43 -5.28
N LYS A 131 2.07 -3.67 -5.44
CA LYS A 131 0.85 -4.18 -4.80
C LYS A 131 1.19 -4.58 -3.37
N GLN A 132 0.55 -3.95 -2.41
CA GLN A 132 0.76 -4.23 -0.99
C GLN A 132 0.04 -5.51 -0.58
N TYR A 133 0.36 -6.00 0.63
CA TYR A 133 -0.09 -7.31 1.11
C TYR A 133 -1.61 -7.46 1.13
N ASP A 134 -2.36 -6.38 1.37
CA ASP A 134 -3.82 -6.38 1.32
C ASP A 134 -4.37 -6.69 -0.08
N VAL A 135 -3.71 -6.20 -1.13
CA VAL A 135 -4.05 -6.55 -2.52
C VAL A 135 -3.66 -7.99 -2.81
N GLN A 136 -2.45 -8.40 -2.44
CA GLN A 136 -1.95 -9.76 -2.70
C GLN A 136 -2.79 -10.84 -2.00
N ASP A 137 -3.31 -10.56 -0.81
CA ASP A 137 -4.22 -11.45 -0.07
C ASP A 137 -5.52 -11.67 -0.85
N VAL A 138 -6.14 -10.61 -1.35
CA VAL A 138 -7.34 -10.70 -2.20
C VAL A 138 -7.04 -11.40 -3.52
N GLU A 139 -5.88 -11.15 -4.13
CA GLU A 139 -5.44 -11.85 -5.34
C GLU A 139 -5.35 -13.36 -5.13
N ALA A 140 -4.70 -13.79 -4.05
CA ALA A 140 -4.53 -15.20 -3.71
C ALA A 140 -5.88 -15.86 -3.42
N TRP A 141 -6.74 -15.19 -2.65
CA TRP A 141 -8.08 -15.68 -2.34
C TRP A 141 -8.97 -15.82 -3.58
N LEU A 142 -9.05 -14.81 -4.44
CA LEU A 142 -9.86 -14.90 -5.67
C LEU A 142 -9.35 -15.99 -6.61
N SER A 143 -8.02 -16.16 -6.66
CA SER A 143 -7.36 -17.20 -7.46
C SER A 143 -7.55 -18.62 -6.91
N SER A 144 -7.81 -18.78 -5.60
CA SER A 144 -8.12 -20.08 -5.02
C SER A 144 -9.57 -20.51 -5.28
N GLU A 145 -10.48 -19.54 -5.42
CA GLU A 145 -11.91 -19.80 -5.62
C GLU A 145 -12.31 -19.89 -7.10
N THR A 146 -11.57 -19.26 -8.01
CA THR A 146 -11.96 -19.11 -9.41
C THR A 146 -10.77 -19.20 -10.37
N ALA A 147 -11.05 -19.28 -11.68
CA ALA A 147 -10.00 -19.16 -12.70
C ALA A 147 -9.41 -17.74 -12.73
N TYR A 148 -8.11 -17.61 -13.06
CA TYR A 148 -7.41 -16.32 -13.02
C TYR A 148 -8.07 -15.21 -13.84
N GLU A 149 -8.63 -15.52 -15.01
CA GLU A 149 -9.40 -14.57 -15.82
C GLU A 149 -10.62 -14.02 -15.05
N THR A 150 -11.42 -14.91 -14.46
CA THR A 150 -12.57 -14.53 -13.64
C THR A 150 -12.17 -13.77 -12.38
N ALA A 151 -11.07 -14.17 -11.75
CA ALA A 151 -10.52 -13.51 -10.57
C ALA A 151 -10.10 -12.06 -10.91
N SER A 152 -9.41 -11.88 -12.03
CA SER A 152 -8.98 -10.57 -12.55
C SER A 152 -10.15 -9.66 -12.87
N GLU A 153 -11.16 -10.16 -13.61
CA GLU A 153 -12.37 -9.40 -13.91
C GLU A 153 -13.14 -9.01 -12.65
N THR A 154 -13.24 -9.95 -11.69
CA THR A 154 -13.93 -9.70 -10.41
C THR A 154 -13.24 -8.61 -9.62
N TYR A 155 -11.91 -8.67 -9.52
CA TYR A 155 -11.12 -7.64 -8.85
C TYR A 155 -11.32 -6.26 -9.48
N GLU A 156 -11.27 -6.16 -10.82
CA GLU A 156 -11.48 -4.90 -11.53
C GLU A 156 -12.88 -4.34 -11.28
N ARG A 157 -13.92 -5.18 -11.27
CA ARG A 157 -15.30 -4.75 -11.01
C ARG A 157 -15.51 -4.20 -9.61
N ILE A 158 -14.88 -4.79 -8.59
CA ILE A 158 -15.09 -4.39 -7.18
C ILE A 158 -14.17 -3.24 -6.75
N THR A 159 -12.96 -3.17 -7.32
CA THR A 159 -11.96 -2.16 -6.93
C THR A 159 -11.89 -0.99 -7.89
N GLY A 160 -12.29 -1.16 -9.15
CA GLY A 160 -12.07 -0.20 -10.24
C GLY A 160 -10.63 -0.17 -10.76
N VAL A 161 -9.75 -1.03 -10.24
CA VAL A 161 -8.33 -1.10 -10.61
C VAL A 161 -8.07 -2.40 -11.36
N LYS A 162 -7.41 -2.29 -12.50
CA LYS A 162 -7.05 -3.45 -13.31
C LYS A 162 -5.81 -4.14 -12.74
N LEU A 163 -5.93 -5.44 -12.51
CA LEU A 163 -4.81 -6.37 -12.32
C LEU A 163 -4.72 -7.28 -13.56
N SER A 164 -3.53 -7.80 -13.87
CA SER A 164 -3.38 -8.76 -14.96
C SER A 164 -3.46 -10.19 -14.44
N GLU A 165 -4.03 -11.09 -15.23
CA GLU A 165 -4.06 -12.53 -14.94
C GLU A 165 -2.67 -13.10 -14.64
N HIS A 166 -1.66 -12.65 -15.40
CA HIS A 166 -0.27 -13.03 -15.18
C HIS A 166 0.23 -12.64 -13.79
N HIS A 167 -0.12 -11.42 -13.33
CA HIS A 167 0.27 -10.97 -12.00
C HIS A 167 -0.40 -11.82 -10.93
N MET A 168 -1.70 -12.11 -11.06
CA MET A 168 -2.42 -12.96 -10.11
C MET A 168 -1.82 -14.36 -10.03
N HIS A 169 -1.45 -14.94 -11.17
CA HIS A 169 -0.76 -16.22 -11.23
C HIS A 169 0.62 -16.18 -10.55
N GLU A 170 1.43 -15.16 -10.82
CA GLU A 170 2.76 -15.00 -10.20
C GLU A 170 2.66 -14.79 -8.68
N THR A 171 1.80 -13.87 -8.23
CA THR A 171 1.61 -13.59 -6.79
C THR A 171 1.14 -14.84 -6.06
N THR A 172 0.09 -15.51 -6.57
CA THR A 172 -0.48 -16.71 -5.94
C THR A 172 0.55 -17.83 -5.84
N ASN A 173 1.34 -18.07 -6.89
CA ASN A 173 2.39 -19.09 -6.85
C ASN A 173 3.56 -18.71 -5.93
N THR A 174 3.90 -17.42 -5.85
CA THR A 174 4.94 -16.95 -4.92
C THR A 174 4.51 -17.20 -3.48
N ILE A 175 3.27 -16.85 -3.12
CA ILE A 175 2.69 -17.15 -1.80
C ILE A 175 2.63 -18.67 -1.57
N GLY A 176 2.22 -19.45 -2.58
CA GLY A 176 2.17 -20.90 -2.50
C GLY A 176 3.52 -21.58 -2.28
N GLN A 177 4.64 -20.96 -2.69
CA GLN A 177 5.98 -21.46 -2.41
C GLN A 177 6.38 -21.32 -0.93
N GLU A 178 5.76 -20.40 -0.20
CA GLU A 178 6.00 -20.20 1.24
C GLU A 178 5.20 -21.19 2.10
N VAL A 179 4.22 -21.89 1.52
CA VAL A 179 3.36 -22.85 2.21
C VAL A 179 3.80 -24.27 1.87
N GLY A 180 4.41 -24.96 2.84
CA GLY A 180 4.81 -26.35 2.70
C GLY A 180 3.63 -27.32 2.87
N ILE A 181 3.76 -28.54 2.35
CA ILE A 181 2.76 -29.62 2.54
C ILE A 181 2.41 -29.83 4.02
N LEU A 182 3.40 -29.66 4.91
CA LEU A 182 3.21 -29.83 6.35
C LEU A 182 2.41 -28.69 7.00
N ASP A 183 2.31 -27.52 6.36
CA ASP A 183 1.53 -26.38 6.85
C ASP A 183 0.03 -26.52 6.52
N VAL A 184 -0.29 -27.32 5.49
CA VAL A 184 -1.68 -27.51 5.00
C VAL A 184 -2.25 -28.88 5.33
N CYS A 185 -1.40 -29.87 5.57
CA CYS A 185 -1.85 -31.22 5.86
C CYS A 185 -2.48 -31.26 7.27
N PRO A 186 -3.78 -31.62 7.39
CA PRO A 186 -4.39 -31.76 8.70
C PRO A 186 -3.65 -32.81 9.51
N SER A 187 -3.51 -32.56 10.81
CA SER A 187 -2.91 -33.51 11.73
C SER A 187 -3.66 -34.85 11.73
N LYS A 188 -2.96 -35.92 12.11
CA LYS A 188 -3.56 -37.26 12.26
C LYS A 188 -4.85 -37.21 13.09
N GLU A 189 -4.85 -36.43 14.17
CA GLU A 189 -5.99 -36.28 15.08
C GLU A 189 -7.19 -35.57 14.42
N GLU A 190 -6.94 -34.58 13.55
CA GLU A 190 -7.98 -33.90 12.76
C GLU A 190 -8.56 -34.79 11.67
N ILE A 191 -7.72 -35.61 11.03
CA ILE A 191 -8.15 -36.61 10.05
C ILE A 191 -9.05 -37.65 10.74
N GLU A 192 -8.62 -38.18 11.89
CA GLU A 192 -9.39 -39.18 12.65
C GLU A 192 -10.74 -38.64 13.16
N LYS A 193 -10.84 -37.34 13.44
CA LYS A 193 -12.12 -36.67 13.79
C LYS A 193 -13.07 -36.53 12.61
N LYS A 194 -12.58 -36.36 11.38
CA LYS A 194 -13.41 -36.20 10.16
C LYS A 194 -13.89 -37.54 9.58
N ILE A 195 -13.27 -38.65 9.96
CA ILE A 195 -13.60 -40.01 9.48
C ILE A 195 -14.61 -40.72 10.40
N LYS A 196 -14.86 -40.18 11.61
CA LYS A 196 -15.93 -40.65 12.51
C LYS A 196 -17.25 -39.94 12.26
#